data_AF-A0A5C9B386-F1
#
_entry.id   AF-A0A5C9B386-F1
#
_cell.length_a   1.000
_cell.length_b   1.000
_cell.length_c   1.000
_cell.angle_alpha   90.00
_cell.angle_beta   90.00
_cell.angle_gamma   90.00
#
_symmetry.space_group_name_H-M   'P 1'
#
loop_
_entity.id
_entity.type
_entity.pdbx_description
1 polymer ?
#
loop_
_entity_poly.entity_id
_entity_poly.type
_entity_poly.pdbx_seq_one_letter_code
_entity_poly.pdbx_strand_id
1 'polypeptide(L)' 'TGIGKQIEEGKVGFTELEKYMLGKGNPDPNESGRQEMIENIINEYL' A
#
# COMPACT_ATOMS: atom_id res chain seq x y z
N THR A 1 -6.69 -6.65 -4.61
CA THR A 1 -8.18 -6.54 -4.57
C THR A 1 -8.55 -5.24 -3.85
N GLY A 2 -9.83 -4.90 -3.70
CA GLY A 2 -10.25 -3.70 -2.97
C GLY A 2 -10.04 -2.39 -3.75
N ILE A 3 -9.95 -1.26 -3.02
CA ILE A 3 -9.84 0.08 -3.61
C ILE A 3 -8.58 0.25 -4.47
N GLY A 4 -7.46 -0.36 -4.06
CA GLY A 4 -6.18 -0.28 -4.81
C GLY A 4 -6.31 -0.79 -6.24
N LYS A 5 -7.01 -1.91 -6.44
CA LYS A 5 -7.28 -2.45 -7.78
C LYS A 5 -8.12 -1.48 -8.63
N GLN A 6 -9.10 -0.81 -8.02
CA GLN A 6 -9.96 0.13 -8.74
C GLN A 6 -9.21 1.40 -9.13
N ILE A 7 -8.25 1.84 -8.32
CA ILE A 7 -7.33 2.95 -8.62
C ILE A 7 -6.46 2.60 -9.83
N GLU A 8 -5.81 1.43 -9.81
CA GLU A 8 -4.95 0.97 -10.92
C GLU A 8 -5.72 0.81 -12.23
N GLU A 9 -6.99 0.40 -12.16
CA GLU A 9 -7.87 0.27 -13.32
C GLU A 9 -8.48 1.61 -13.80
N GLY A 10 -8.18 2.72 -13.12
CA GLY A 10 -8.69 4.06 -13.47
C GLY A 10 -10.20 4.24 -13.25
N LYS A 11 -10.82 3.40 -12.40
CA LYS A 11 -12.27 3.35 -12.18
C LYS A 11 -12.77 4.29 -11.09
N VAL A 12 -11.87 4.93 -10.36
CA VAL A 12 -12.19 5.81 -9.22
C VAL A 12 -11.50 7.17 -9.37
N GLY A 13 -12.18 8.23 -8.94
CA GLY A 13 -11.65 9.58 -8.87
C GLY A 13 -11.63 10.09 -7.42
N PHE A 14 -11.50 11.41 -7.26
CA PHE A 14 -11.32 12.00 -5.93
C PHE A 14 -12.55 11.84 -5.04
N THR A 15 -13.76 11.90 -5.61
CA THR A 15 -15.01 11.74 -4.85
C THR A 15 -15.14 10.34 -4.22
N GLU A 16 -14.74 9.29 -4.94
CA GLU A 16 -14.78 7.92 -4.45
C GLU A 16 -13.70 7.68 -3.38
N LEU A 17 -12.51 8.23 -3.59
CA LEU A 17 -11.38 8.13 -2.66
C LEU A 17 -11.67 8.87 -1.34
N GLU A 18 -12.30 10.04 -1.40
CA GLU A 18 -12.73 10.80 -0.24
C GLU A 18 -13.73 9.99 0.60
N LYS A 19 -14.80 9.47 -0.03
CA LYS A 19 -15.79 8.64 0.66
C LYS A 19 -15.17 7.40 1.29
N TYR A 20 -14.25 6.75 0.57
CA TYR A 20 -13.54 5.57 1.06
C TYR A 20 -12.71 5.90 2.33
N MET A 21 -11.92 6.98 2.31
CA MET A 21 -11.09 7.34 3.45
C MET A 21 -11.88 7.88 4.63
N LEU A 22 -12.95 8.64 4.39
CA LEU A 22 -13.87 9.07 5.46
C LEU A 22 -14.53 7.88 6.15
N GLY A 23 -14.94 6.86 5.39
CA GLY A 23 -15.50 5.62 5.96
C GLY A 23 -14.45 4.76 6.69
N LYS A 24 -13.21 4.76 6.20
CA LYS A 24 -12.10 4.03 6.81
C LYS A 24 -11.59 4.70 8.10
N GLY A 25 -11.67 6.03 8.18
CA GLY A 25 -11.19 6.81 9.32
C GLY A 25 -9.68 7.00 9.29
N ASN A 26 -8.92 6.02 9.77
CA ASN A 26 -7.46 6.06 9.80
C ASN A 26 -6.84 5.08 8.80
N PRO A 27 -5.68 5.40 8.20
CA PRO A 27 -4.93 4.41 7.45
C PRO A 27 -4.49 3.28 8.37
N ASP A 28 -4.46 2.06 7.83
CA ASP A 28 -3.83 0.94 8.54
C ASP A 28 -2.33 1.21 8.67
N PRO A 29 -1.67 0.68 9.71
CA PRO A 29 -0.22 0.75 9.81
C PRO A 29 0.46 0.19 8.56
N ASN A 30 1.45 0.91 8.05
CA ASN A 30 2.28 0.41 6.96
C ASN A 30 3.10 -0.81 7.44
N GLU A 31 3.36 -1.74 6.52
CA GLU A 31 4.28 -2.84 6.78
C GLU A 31 5.75 -2.38 6.72
N SER A 32 6.64 -3.13 7.36
CA SER A 32 8.08 -2.89 7.26
C SER A 32 8.57 -3.08 5.82
N GLY A 33 9.38 -2.14 5.32
CA GLY A 33 10.02 -2.24 4.01
C GLY A 33 11.16 -3.27 3.94
N ARG A 34 11.52 -3.88 5.08
CA ARG A 34 12.52 -4.96 5.19
C ARG A 34 13.90 -4.63 4.59
N GLN A 35 14.29 -3.36 4.52
CA GLN A 35 15.55 -2.92 3.92
C GLN A 35 16.76 -3.68 4.50
N GLU A 36 16.97 -3.58 5.81
CA GLU A 36 18.10 -4.25 6.49
C GLU A 36 18.07 -5.78 6.30
N MET A 37 16.88 -6.39 6.34
CA MET A 37 16.72 -7.83 6.09
C MET A 37 17.14 -8.20 4.67
N ILE A 38 16.76 -7.40 3.68
CA ILE A 38 17.10 -7.63 2.26
C ILE A 38 18.61 -7.41 2.04
N GLU A 39 19.20 -6.37 2.65
CA GLU A 39 20.65 -6.14 2.61
C GLU A 39 21.41 -7.35 3.18
N ASN A 40 20.95 -7.91 4.30
CA ASN A 40 21.55 -9.10 4.90
C ASN A 40 21.42 -10.34 4.02
N ILE A 41 20.26 -10.55 3.38
CA ILE A 41 20.07 -11.65 2.42
C ILE A 41 21.05 -11.49 1.25
N ILE A 42 21.16 -10.31 0.65
CA ILE A 42 22.09 -10.10 -0.47
C ILE A 42 23.53 -10.41 -0.05
N ASN A 43 23.96 -9.96 1.14
CA ASN A 43 25.29 -10.24 1.67
C ASN A 43 25.56 -11.73 1.92
N GLU A 44 24.54 -12.54 2.19
CA GLU A 44 24.67 -13.99 2.40
C GLU A 44 24.94 -14.77 1.10
N TYR A 45 24.47 -14.25 -0.04
CA TYR A 45 24.62 -14.90 -1.36
C TYR A 45 25.77 -14.32 -2.21
N LEU A 46 26.55 -13.38 -1.66
CA LEU A 46 27.77 -12.84 -2.27
C LEU A 46 28.99 -13.71 -1.94
#